data_AF-A0A519RVT0-F1
#
_entry.id   AF-A0A519RVT0-F1
#
_cell.length_a   1.000
_cell.length_b   1.000
_cell.length_c   1.000
_cell.angle_alpha   90.00
_cell.angle_beta   90.00
_cell.angle_gamma   90.00
#
_symmetry.space_group_name_H-M   'P 1'
#
loop_
_entity.id
_entity.type
_entity.pdbx_description
1 polymer ?
#
loop_
_entity_poly.entity_id
_entity_poly.type
_entity_poly.pdbx_seq_one_letter_code
_entity_poly.pdbx_strand_id
1 'polypeptide(L)'
;MFKLRFLTLVVILCPFLSFSQNDFFKGYVVTLKGDTLIGYVGGKESGATLKQVQFKTNITDAIQKFSTADCVAFGLFDRDDYERHTVTISLGKVKLEDLSTGLDTVSKRETVFLQVIQKGKNVVLYSYTDEIKTRFYVRKKDDKEPIELLFYSFYNPDNTSQIIYNSKYQTQLLFLFREYGVEIEDFILERSLYDEDDVVRLVSLINGYKKVKSKYKTHVWYAGAGLAHLSTKYFGEHELVGDAITSKNSIVPYVSAGIDVYINPA
;
A
#
# COMPACT_ATOMS: atom_id res chain seq x y z
N MET A 1 -26.07 -35.71 28.50
CA MET A 1 -24.60 -35.69 28.36
C MET A 1 -24.10 -36.03 26.94
N PHE A 2 -24.79 -36.84 26.12
CA PHE A 2 -24.35 -37.17 24.75
C PHE A 2 -24.42 -36.00 23.74
N LYS A 3 -25.41 -35.10 23.85
CA LYS A 3 -25.55 -33.95 22.94
C LYS A 3 -24.43 -32.91 23.06
N LEU A 4 -23.86 -32.73 24.26
CA LEU A 4 -22.79 -31.76 24.49
C LEU A 4 -21.45 -32.24 23.89
N ARG A 5 -21.16 -33.55 23.96
CA ARG A 5 -19.96 -34.16 23.37
C ARG A 5 -19.96 -34.14 21.85
N PHE A 6 -21.12 -34.28 21.23
CA PHE A 6 -21.27 -34.17 19.77
C PHE A 6 -20.98 -32.75 19.27
N LEU A 7 -21.45 -31.73 20.01
CA LEU A 7 -21.17 -30.33 19.67
C LEU A 7 -19.68 -29.99 19.78
N THR A 8 -18.99 -30.52 20.79
CA THR A 8 -17.53 -30.32 20.94
C THR A 8 -16.74 -30.93 19.78
N LEU A 9 -17.18 -32.10 19.28
CA LEU A 9 -16.54 -32.78 18.15
C LEU A 9 -16.68 -31.97 16.84
N VAL A 10 -17.86 -31.39 16.60
CA VAL A 10 -18.12 -30.56 15.41
C VAL A 10 -17.29 -29.27 15.42
N VAL A 11 -17.11 -28.63 16.58
CA VAL A 11 -16.30 -27.41 16.71
C VAL A 11 -14.81 -27.70 16.49
N ILE A 12 -14.30 -28.87 16.91
CA ILE A 12 -12.91 -29.28 16.71
C ILE A 12 -12.59 -29.66 15.25
N LEU A 13 -13.57 -30.14 14.49
CA LEU A 13 -13.40 -30.55 13.09
C LEU A 13 -13.62 -29.43 12.07
N CYS A 14 -14.21 -28.30 12.47
CA CYS A 14 -14.51 -27.17 11.58
C CYS A 14 -13.29 -26.44 10.96
N PRO A 15 -12.11 -26.32 11.60
CA PRO A 15 -10.99 -25.58 10.99
C PRO A 15 -10.36 -26.29 9.78
N PHE A 16 -10.57 -27.61 9.60
CA PHE A 16 -10.01 -28.35 8.46
C PHE A 16 -10.70 -28.08 7.11
N LEU A 17 -11.87 -27.42 7.13
CA LEU A 17 -12.57 -26.99 5.91
C LEU A 17 -12.24 -25.54 5.54
N SER A 18 -11.41 -24.86 6.32
CA SER A 18 -10.88 -23.55 5.96
C SER A 18 -9.78 -23.73 4.91
N PHE A 19 -10.18 -23.98 3.67
CA PHE A 19 -9.30 -23.79 2.53
C PHE A 19 -8.87 -22.32 2.54
N SER A 20 -7.59 -22.11 2.84
CA SER A 20 -6.96 -20.80 2.85
C SER A 20 -7.18 -20.08 1.52
N GLN A 21 -7.32 -18.77 1.64
CA GLN A 21 -7.75 -17.79 0.66
C GLN A 21 -7.10 -18.02 -0.71
N ASN A 22 -7.94 -18.17 -1.74
CA ASN A 22 -7.46 -18.24 -3.11
C ASN A 22 -7.04 -16.81 -3.49
N ASP A 23 -5.74 -16.50 -3.43
CA ASP A 23 -5.18 -15.18 -3.79
C ASP A 23 -5.21 -14.97 -5.30
N PHE A 24 -6.32 -15.26 -5.97
CA PHE A 24 -6.49 -15.09 -7.41
C PHE A 24 -7.63 -14.11 -7.66
N PHE A 25 -7.29 -12.98 -8.26
CA PHE A 25 -8.23 -11.92 -8.59
C PHE A 25 -8.46 -11.87 -10.09
N LYS A 26 -9.66 -11.44 -10.51
CA LYS A 26 -9.94 -11.27 -11.93
C LYS A 26 -8.99 -10.23 -12.53
N GLY A 27 -8.37 -10.56 -13.65
CA GLY A 27 -7.35 -9.73 -14.26
C GLY A 27 -7.06 -10.13 -15.70
N TYR A 28 -5.93 -9.65 -16.20
CA TYR A 28 -5.51 -9.88 -17.57
C TYR A 28 -3.99 -9.96 -17.71
N VAL A 29 -3.54 -10.59 -18.79
CA VAL A 29 -2.14 -10.59 -19.24
C VAL A 29 -2.11 -10.23 -20.72
N VAL A 30 -1.23 -9.31 -21.12
CA VAL A 30 -1.01 -8.94 -22.52
C VAL A 30 0.26 -9.60 -23.01
N THR A 31 0.14 -10.55 -23.95
CA THR A 31 1.28 -11.29 -24.49
C THR A 31 2.21 -10.40 -25.31
N LEU A 32 3.41 -10.90 -25.64
CA LEU A 32 4.33 -10.21 -26.56
C LEU A 32 3.74 -9.89 -27.94
N LYS A 33 2.72 -10.63 -28.38
CA LYS A 33 2.03 -10.42 -29.66
C LYS A 33 0.94 -9.34 -29.61
N GLY A 34 0.63 -8.84 -28.41
CA GLY A 34 -0.46 -7.88 -28.18
C GLY A 34 -1.79 -8.53 -27.82
N ASP A 35 -1.89 -9.87 -27.83
CA ASP A 35 -3.11 -10.57 -27.44
C ASP A 35 -3.36 -10.41 -25.94
N THR A 36 -4.59 -10.07 -25.55
CA THR A 36 -5.00 -9.92 -24.14
C THR A 36 -5.73 -11.18 -23.68
N LEU A 37 -5.13 -11.88 -22.73
CA LEU A 37 -5.72 -13.05 -22.06
C LEU A 37 -6.44 -12.58 -20.81
N ILE A 38 -7.75 -12.81 -20.75
CA ILE A 38 -8.58 -12.49 -19.59
C ILE A 38 -8.70 -13.74 -18.71
N GLY A 39 -8.52 -13.59 -17.41
CA GLY A 39 -8.58 -14.71 -16.47
C GLY A 39 -8.41 -14.23 -15.03
N TYR A 40 -7.63 -14.99 -14.27
CA TYR A 40 -7.35 -14.75 -12.86
C TYR A 40 -5.85 -14.61 -12.65
N VAL A 41 -5.44 -13.49 -12.08
CA VAL A 41 -4.06 -13.16 -11.75
C VAL A 41 -3.85 -13.40 -10.26
N GLY A 42 -2.74 -14.06 -9.91
CA GLY A 42 -2.30 -14.23 -8.53
C GLY A 42 -2.05 -12.86 -7.90
N GLY A 43 -2.88 -12.51 -6.92
CA GLY A 43 -2.69 -11.39 -6.02
C GLY A 43 -1.43 -11.56 -5.18
N LYS A 44 -0.83 -10.44 -4.85
CA LYS A 44 0.48 -10.41 -4.22
C LYS A 44 0.39 -9.83 -2.82
N GLU A 45 1.17 -10.39 -1.90
CA GLU A 45 1.54 -9.69 -0.68
C GLU A 45 2.50 -8.54 -1.02
N SER A 46 2.23 -7.36 -0.47
CA SER A 46 2.96 -6.12 -0.73
C SER A 46 4.48 -6.30 -0.50
N GLY A 47 5.32 -5.90 -1.47
CA GLY A 47 6.78 -5.76 -1.29
C GLY A 47 7.72 -6.64 -2.12
N ALA A 48 7.27 -7.74 -2.77
CA ALA A 48 8.19 -8.59 -3.56
C ALA A 48 8.50 -8.05 -4.98
N THR A 49 9.63 -8.41 -5.59
CA THR A 49 9.89 -8.10 -7.00
C THR A 49 9.03 -8.97 -7.92
N LEU A 50 8.22 -8.37 -8.79
CA LEU A 50 7.44 -9.13 -9.79
C LEU A 50 8.33 -9.46 -10.99
N LYS A 51 9.12 -10.53 -10.89
CA LYS A 51 9.80 -11.14 -12.05
C LYS A 51 8.86 -12.01 -12.88
N GLN A 52 7.82 -12.54 -12.23
CA GLN A 52 6.85 -13.44 -12.81
C GLN A 52 5.46 -13.19 -12.21
N VAL A 53 4.42 -13.34 -13.02
CA VAL A 53 3.02 -13.29 -12.62
C VAL A 53 2.38 -14.68 -12.78
N GLN A 54 1.58 -15.08 -11.79
CA GLN A 54 0.79 -16.30 -11.85
C GLN A 54 -0.56 -15.99 -12.50
N PHE A 55 -0.98 -16.80 -13.45
CA PHE A 55 -2.20 -16.62 -14.21
C PHE A 55 -2.97 -17.93 -14.33
N LYS A 56 -4.29 -17.87 -14.27
CA LYS A 56 -5.19 -18.99 -14.58
C LYS A 56 -6.27 -18.50 -15.54
N THR A 57 -6.61 -19.29 -16.55
CA THR A 57 -7.74 -18.97 -17.44
C THR A 57 -9.06 -19.05 -16.68
N ASN A 58 -9.28 -20.15 -15.95
CA ASN A 58 -10.38 -20.32 -15.00
C ASN A 58 -9.83 -20.65 -13.60
N ILE A 59 -10.63 -20.42 -12.56
CA ILE A 59 -10.20 -20.60 -11.16
C ILE A 59 -9.74 -22.04 -10.83
N THR A 60 -10.27 -23.02 -11.57
CA THR A 60 -9.98 -24.46 -11.45
C THR A 60 -8.77 -24.91 -12.29
N ASP A 61 -8.29 -24.07 -13.19
CA ASP A 61 -7.21 -24.45 -14.11
C ASP A 61 -5.85 -24.44 -13.41
N ALA A 62 -4.89 -25.12 -14.03
CA ALA A 62 -3.50 -25.11 -13.61
C ALA A 62 -2.90 -23.69 -13.74
N ILE A 63 -1.99 -23.37 -12.82
CA ILE A 63 -1.29 -22.08 -12.81
C ILE A 63 -0.30 -22.01 -13.97
N GLN A 64 -0.47 -20.99 -14.80
CA GLN A 64 0.50 -20.56 -15.81
C GLN A 64 1.36 -19.44 -15.22
N LYS A 65 2.64 -19.36 -15.61
CA LYS A 65 3.55 -18.31 -15.17
C LYS A 65 3.97 -17.49 -16.39
N PHE A 66 3.83 -16.18 -16.31
CA PHE A 66 4.33 -15.25 -17.32
C PHE A 66 5.42 -14.38 -16.71
N SER A 67 6.54 -14.25 -17.43
CA SER A 67 7.65 -13.38 -17.07
C SER A 67 7.74 -12.19 -18.04
N THR A 68 8.73 -11.33 -17.83
CA THR A 68 9.06 -10.23 -18.78
C THR A 68 9.46 -10.74 -20.17
N ALA A 69 9.77 -12.04 -20.31
CA ALA A 69 10.01 -12.69 -21.59
C ALA A 69 8.72 -13.17 -22.29
N ASP A 70 7.58 -13.22 -21.59
CA ASP A 70 6.34 -13.82 -22.09
C ASP A 70 5.22 -12.78 -22.32
N CYS A 71 5.21 -11.70 -21.54
CA CYS A 71 4.17 -10.68 -21.59
C CYS A 71 4.71 -9.24 -21.49
N VAL A 72 3.96 -8.29 -22.05
CA VAL A 72 4.29 -6.85 -22.02
C VAL A 72 3.55 -6.10 -20.91
N ALA A 73 2.44 -6.64 -20.43
CA ALA A 73 1.68 -6.06 -19.33
C ALA A 73 0.82 -7.13 -18.67
N PHE A 74 0.41 -6.87 -17.44
CA PHE A 74 -0.64 -7.60 -16.76
C PHE A 74 -1.31 -6.69 -15.73
N GLY A 75 -2.50 -7.05 -15.28
CA GLY A 75 -3.18 -6.27 -14.27
C GLY A 75 -4.32 -7.01 -13.60
N LEU A 76 -4.73 -6.48 -12.46
CA LEU A 76 -5.94 -6.87 -11.75
C LEU A 76 -6.99 -5.82 -12.08
N PHE A 77 -8.19 -6.24 -12.50
CA PHE A 77 -9.24 -5.27 -12.80
C PHE A 77 -9.59 -4.45 -11.55
N ASP A 78 -9.78 -3.14 -11.76
CA ASP A 78 -10.11 -2.15 -10.73
C ASP A 78 -9.10 -2.06 -9.56
N ARG A 79 -7.86 -2.49 -9.78
CA ARG A 79 -6.77 -2.43 -8.80
C ARG A 79 -5.46 -1.96 -9.43
N ASP A 80 -4.56 -2.89 -9.72
CA ASP A 80 -3.18 -2.63 -10.07
C ASP A 80 -2.89 -3.06 -11.51
N ASP A 81 -2.25 -2.19 -12.27
CA ASP A 81 -1.71 -2.48 -13.59
C ASP A 81 -0.19 -2.50 -13.55
N TYR A 82 0.42 -3.35 -14.36
CA TYR A 82 1.87 -3.50 -14.47
C TYR A 82 2.29 -3.49 -15.95
N GLU A 83 3.33 -2.70 -16.25
CA GLU A 83 3.88 -2.56 -17.61
C GLU A 83 5.34 -2.99 -17.64
N ARG A 84 5.71 -3.74 -18.69
CA ARG A 84 7.09 -4.16 -18.94
C ARG A 84 7.91 -2.98 -19.45
N HIS A 85 8.99 -2.65 -18.75
CA HIS A 85 9.95 -1.62 -19.16
C HIS A 85 11.39 -2.09 -18.94
N THR A 86 12.28 -1.65 -19.81
CA THR A 86 13.73 -1.76 -19.60
C THR A 86 14.20 -0.46 -18.98
N VAL A 87 14.68 -0.51 -17.74
CA VAL A 87 15.07 0.69 -16.97
C VAL A 87 16.41 0.50 -16.29
N THR A 88 17.03 1.61 -15.91
CA THR A 88 18.17 1.63 -15.00
C THR A 88 17.65 1.62 -13.57
N ILE A 89 18.13 0.68 -12.75
CA ILE A 89 17.73 0.46 -11.37
C ILE A 89 18.91 0.80 -10.46
N SER A 90 18.74 1.80 -9.61
CA SER A 90 19.75 2.14 -8.58
C SER A 90 19.89 1.04 -7.52
N LEU A 91 21.10 0.74 -7.08
CA LEU A 91 21.38 -0.32 -6.10
C LEU A 91 21.70 0.20 -4.69
N GLY A 92 21.91 1.52 -4.55
CA GLY A 92 22.18 2.14 -3.25
C GLY A 92 21.04 1.88 -2.26
N LYS A 93 21.39 1.34 -1.09
CA LYS A 93 20.47 0.99 0.00
C LYS A 93 19.98 2.25 0.73
N VAL A 94 18.77 2.17 1.32
CA VAL A 94 18.15 3.29 2.07
C VAL A 94 17.79 2.91 3.51
N LYS A 95 17.88 1.63 3.86
CA LYS A 95 17.67 1.16 5.24
C LYS A 95 18.88 1.52 6.09
N LEU A 96 18.61 2.02 7.30
CA LEU A 96 19.64 2.54 8.21
C LEU A 96 20.77 1.54 8.50
N GLU A 97 20.43 0.28 8.73
CA GLU A 97 21.35 -0.83 9.02
C GLU A 97 22.29 -1.18 7.85
N ASP A 98 22.00 -0.62 6.69
CA ASP A 98 22.42 -1.13 5.39
C ASP A 98 23.02 0.00 4.52
N LEU A 99 23.12 1.22 5.06
CA LEU A 99 23.64 2.40 4.35
C LEU A 99 25.14 2.27 4.09
N SER A 100 25.56 2.71 2.91
CA SER A 100 26.96 2.85 2.55
C SER A 100 27.61 4.05 3.27
N THR A 101 28.93 3.98 3.45
CA THR A 101 29.75 5.16 3.76
C THR A 101 30.03 5.91 2.47
N GLY A 102 29.49 7.11 2.32
CA GLY A 102 29.55 7.88 1.08
C GLY A 102 28.49 7.49 0.05
N LEU A 103 28.39 8.32 -1.00
CA LEU A 103 27.37 8.21 -2.03
C LEU A 103 27.59 6.95 -2.90
N ASP A 104 26.62 6.03 -2.86
CA ASP A 104 26.55 4.88 -3.77
C ASP A 104 25.69 5.20 -4.99
N THR A 105 26.34 5.31 -6.17
CA THR A 105 25.68 5.54 -7.46
C THR A 105 25.61 4.28 -8.33
N VAL A 106 25.89 3.10 -7.79
CA VAL A 106 25.85 1.86 -8.55
C VAL A 106 24.43 1.61 -9.05
N SER A 107 24.32 1.19 -10.30
CA SER A 107 23.05 0.87 -10.94
C SER A 107 23.21 -0.29 -11.91
N LYS A 108 22.10 -0.94 -12.24
CA LYS A 108 22.03 -2.00 -13.26
C LYS A 108 20.91 -1.71 -14.25
N ARG A 109 21.03 -2.22 -15.47
CA ARG A 109 19.96 -2.14 -16.49
C ARG A 109 19.24 -3.48 -16.55
N GLU A 110 17.93 -3.49 -16.35
CA GLU A 110 17.12 -4.72 -16.32
C GLU A 110 15.73 -4.47 -16.91
N THR A 111 15.13 -5.50 -17.51
CA THR A 111 13.72 -5.46 -17.94
C THR A 111 12.85 -6.00 -16.83
N VAL A 112 11.96 -5.15 -16.32
CA VAL A 112 11.09 -5.45 -15.16
C VAL A 112 9.64 -5.05 -15.44
N PHE A 113 8.73 -5.52 -14.61
CA PHE A 113 7.37 -4.99 -14.56
C PHE A 113 7.30 -3.85 -13.55
N LEU A 114 6.96 -2.66 -14.02
CA LEU A 114 6.69 -1.49 -13.18
C LEU A 114 5.20 -1.41 -12.90
N GLN A 115 4.82 -1.19 -11.64
CA GLN A 115 3.43 -0.90 -11.29
C GLN A 115 3.08 0.49 -11.81
N VAL A 116 1.96 0.60 -12.50
CA VAL A 116 1.40 1.87 -12.92
C VAL A 116 0.68 2.48 -11.74
N ILE A 117 1.17 3.62 -11.24
CA ILE A 117 0.53 4.35 -10.13
C ILE A 117 -0.41 5.42 -10.67
N GLN A 118 0.01 6.12 -11.72
CA GLN A 118 -0.81 7.18 -12.32
C GLN A 118 -0.49 7.36 -13.80
N LYS A 119 -1.51 7.27 -14.66
CA LYS A 119 -1.43 7.63 -16.09
C LYS A 119 -2.02 9.01 -16.30
N GLY A 120 -1.18 10.02 -16.51
CA GLY A 120 -1.63 11.38 -16.78
C GLY A 120 -1.31 11.88 -18.19
N LYS A 121 -1.79 13.09 -18.48
CA LYS A 121 -1.65 13.71 -19.81
C LYS A 121 -0.20 14.05 -20.19
N ASN A 122 0.64 14.35 -19.20
CA ASN A 122 2.01 14.83 -19.39
C ASN A 122 3.01 13.72 -19.09
N VAL A 123 2.84 13.04 -17.95
CA VAL A 123 3.73 11.97 -17.50
C VAL A 123 2.95 10.80 -16.93
N VAL A 124 3.54 9.61 -17.02
CA VAL A 124 3.09 8.40 -16.31
C VAL A 124 4.03 8.16 -15.13
N LEU A 125 3.46 7.97 -13.94
CA LEU A 125 4.17 7.59 -12.73
C LEU A 125 4.07 6.09 -12.53
N TYR A 126 5.21 5.50 -12.23
CA TYR A 126 5.34 4.09 -11.92
C TYR A 126 6.04 3.87 -10.58
N SER A 127 5.83 2.72 -9.96
CA SER A 127 6.60 2.24 -8.81
C SER A 127 7.23 0.88 -9.10
N TYR A 128 8.34 0.61 -8.43
CA TYR A 128 9.00 -0.68 -8.43
C TYR A 128 9.66 -0.92 -7.08
N THR A 129 9.30 -2.04 -6.45
CA THR A 129 9.83 -2.43 -5.14
C THR A 129 10.57 -3.76 -5.27
N ASP A 130 11.80 -3.78 -4.79
CA ASP A 130 12.61 -4.98 -4.61
C ASP A 130 13.11 -5.09 -3.17
N GLU A 131 13.98 -6.08 -2.92
CA GLU A 131 14.55 -6.34 -1.60
C GLU A 131 15.39 -5.18 -1.05
N ILE A 132 15.83 -4.26 -1.93
CA ILE A 132 16.65 -3.10 -1.58
C ILE A 132 15.75 -1.95 -1.15
N LYS A 133 14.84 -1.51 -2.04
CA LYS A 133 13.99 -0.33 -1.80
C LYS A 133 12.85 -0.21 -2.80
N THR A 134 11.90 0.66 -2.49
CA THR A 134 10.94 1.20 -3.45
C THR A 134 11.57 2.33 -4.26
N ARG A 135 11.32 2.34 -5.57
CA ARG A 135 11.77 3.35 -6.52
C ARG A 135 10.57 3.84 -7.31
N PHE A 136 10.52 5.14 -7.55
CA PHE A 136 9.52 5.74 -8.44
C PHE A 136 10.15 6.08 -9.79
N TYR A 137 9.38 5.91 -10.85
CA TYR A 137 9.81 6.24 -12.22
C TYR A 137 8.79 7.15 -12.88
N VAL A 138 9.28 8.09 -13.66
CA VAL A 138 8.46 8.98 -14.49
C VAL A 138 8.79 8.73 -15.95
N ARG A 139 7.76 8.56 -16.78
CA ARG A 139 7.90 8.52 -18.23
C ARG A 139 7.13 9.68 -18.82
N LYS A 140 7.84 10.57 -19.54
CA LYS A 140 7.18 11.64 -20.29
C LYS A 140 6.39 11.04 -21.45
N LYS A 141 5.36 11.75 -21.90
CA LYS A 141 4.50 11.31 -23.00
C LYS A 141 5.29 10.89 -24.25
N ASP A 142 6.33 11.65 -24.59
CA ASP A 142 7.14 11.45 -25.80
C ASP A 142 8.36 10.54 -25.57
N ASP A 143 8.62 10.15 -24.32
CA ASP A 143 9.74 9.29 -23.97
C ASP A 143 9.38 7.82 -24.11
N LYS A 144 10.33 7.05 -24.65
CA LYS A 144 10.20 5.60 -24.81
C LYS A 144 10.42 4.84 -23.50
N GLU A 145 11.29 5.36 -22.63
CA GLU A 145 11.71 4.67 -21.40
C GLU A 145 11.41 5.54 -20.17
N PRO A 146 10.88 4.96 -19.07
CA PRO A 146 10.78 5.64 -17.79
C PRO A 146 12.16 5.93 -17.18
N ILE A 147 12.27 7.05 -16.45
CA ILE A 147 13.49 7.46 -15.73
C ILE A 147 13.22 7.40 -14.22
N GLU A 148 14.18 6.87 -13.46
CA GLU A 148 14.10 6.80 -12.00
C GLU A 148 14.15 8.20 -11.37
N LEU A 149 13.24 8.46 -10.44
CA LEU A 149 13.30 9.58 -9.50
C LEU A 149 14.29 9.23 -8.39
N LEU A 150 15.46 9.84 -8.38
CA LEU A 150 16.60 9.39 -7.59
C LEU A 150 16.56 9.92 -6.14
N PHE A 151 16.69 9.00 -5.19
CA PHE A 151 16.85 9.31 -3.78
C PHE A 151 17.99 8.48 -3.19
N TYR A 152 18.94 9.16 -2.54
CA TYR A 152 20.08 8.52 -1.89
C TYR A 152 20.10 8.86 -0.41
N SER A 153 20.52 7.89 0.40
CA SER A 153 20.83 8.04 1.82
C SER A 153 22.15 7.35 2.07
N PHE A 154 23.07 7.99 2.80
CA PHE A 154 24.39 7.42 3.10
C PHE A 154 25.01 8.06 4.34
N TYR A 155 25.93 7.35 4.99
CA TYR A 155 26.73 7.92 6.08
C TYR A 155 27.74 8.92 5.53
N ASN A 156 27.89 10.06 6.21
CA ASN A 156 28.91 11.04 5.86
C ASN A 156 30.31 10.41 6.00
N PRO A 157 31.15 10.40 4.94
CA PRO A 157 32.51 9.85 4.99
C PRO A 157 33.38 10.49 6.08
N ASP A 158 33.16 11.77 6.38
CA ASP A 158 33.93 12.51 7.37
C ASP A 158 33.38 12.35 8.80
N ASN A 159 32.11 11.94 8.92
CA ASN A 159 31.45 11.72 10.21
C ASN A 159 30.34 10.66 10.09
N THR A 160 30.67 9.41 10.37
CA THR A 160 29.73 8.28 10.24
C THR A 160 28.55 8.32 11.20
N SER A 161 28.50 9.24 12.17
CA SER A 161 27.31 9.45 13.00
C SER A 161 26.24 10.33 12.32
N GLN A 162 26.56 10.92 11.17
CA GLN A 162 25.65 11.74 10.38
C GLN A 162 25.19 11.01 9.12
N ILE A 163 23.89 11.08 8.84
CA ILE A 163 23.30 10.59 7.59
C ILE A 163 23.04 11.78 6.68
N ILE A 164 23.41 11.64 5.41
CA ILE A 164 23.13 12.62 4.37
C ILE A 164 22.02 12.06 3.49
N TYR A 165 20.97 12.86 3.32
CA TYR A 165 19.89 12.59 2.38
C TYR A 165 20.08 13.46 1.13
N ASN A 166 20.15 12.82 -0.03
CA ASN A 166 20.24 13.49 -1.32
C ASN A 166 18.93 13.29 -2.10
N SER A 167 18.07 14.31 -2.04
CA SER A 167 16.75 14.35 -2.66
C SER A 167 16.79 14.77 -4.13
N LYS A 168 17.65 14.14 -4.94
CA LYS A 168 17.80 14.48 -6.37
C LYS A 168 16.48 14.45 -7.16
N TYR A 169 15.53 13.61 -6.73
CA TYR A 169 14.18 13.56 -7.28
C TYR A 169 13.44 14.90 -7.22
N GLN A 170 13.67 15.73 -6.19
CA GLN A 170 13.06 17.05 -6.08
C GLN A 170 13.48 17.91 -7.27
N THR A 171 14.79 17.97 -7.56
CA THR A 171 15.30 18.69 -8.74
C THR A 171 14.76 18.10 -10.06
N GLN A 172 14.65 16.77 -10.17
CA GLN A 172 14.07 16.11 -11.35
C GLN A 172 12.59 16.52 -11.55
N LEU A 173 11.80 16.55 -10.48
CA LEU A 173 10.41 17.00 -10.52
C LEU A 173 10.31 18.49 -10.84
N LEU A 174 11.19 19.33 -10.28
CA LEU A 174 11.24 20.77 -10.59
C LEU A 174 11.46 21.03 -12.09
N PHE A 175 12.33 20.24 -12.73
CA PHE A 175 12.51 20.32 -14.18
C PHE A 175 11.23 19.95 -14.94
N LEU A 176 10.49 18.93 -14.50
CA LEU A 176 9.20 18.58 -15.11
C LEU A 176 8.14 19.67 -14.90
N PHE A 177 8.05 20.27 -13.71
CA PHE A 177 7.17 21.41 -13.45
C PHE A 177 7.44 22.55 -14.44
N ARG A 178 8.72 22.91 -14.63
CA ARG A 178 9.15 23.93 -15.59
C ARG A 178 8.87 23.54 -17.04
N GLU A 179 9.16 22.30 -17.43
CA GLU A 179 8.94 21.77 -18.79
C GLU A 179 7.46 21.85 -19.19
N TYR A 180 6.55 21.54 -18.28
CA TYR A 180 5.10 21.58 -18.53
C TYR A 180 4.43 22.89 -18.12
N GLY A 181 5.18 23.92 -17.74
CA GLY A 181 4.66 25.25 -17.39
C GLY A 181 3.72 25.25 -16.18
N VAL A 182 3.95 24.36 -15.22
CA VAL A 182 3.16 24.27 -13.98
C VAL A 182 3.91 24.99 -12.86
N GLU A 183 3.28 26.02 -12.30
CA GLU A 183 3.83 26.74 -11.15
C GLU A 183 3.71 25.90 -9.87
N ILE A 184 4.80 25.88 -9.09
CA ILE A 184 4.85 25.25 -7.77
C ILE A 184 5.71 26.12 -6.85
N GLU A 185 5.27 26.26 -5.61
CA GLU A 185 6.06 26.94 -4.58
C GLU A 185 7.21 26.03 -4.12
N ASP A 186 8.43 26.56 -4.08
CA ASP A 186 9.65 25.79 -3.78
C ASP A 186 9.53 24.98 -2.48
N PHE A 187 8.91 25.55 -1.44
CA PHE A 187 8.75 24.86 -0.15
C PHE A 187 7.90 23.58 -0.24
N ILE A 188 6.97 23.48 -1.19
CA ILE A 188 6.14 22.27 -1.38
C ILE A 188 7.02 21.12 -1.83
N LEU A 189 8.00 21.42 -2.68
CA LEU A 189 8.95 20.47 -3.21
C LEU A 189 10.03 20.13 -2.18
N GLU A 190 10.59 21.14 -1.49
CA GLU A 190 11.64 20.92 -0.48
C GLU A 190 11.16 20.07 0.69
N ARG A 191 9.89 20.21 1.09
CA ARG A 191 9.27 19.46 2.19
C ARG A 191 8.68 18.13 1.76
N SER A 192 8.65 17.82 0.47
CA SER A 192 8.13 16.53 0.03
C SER A 192 9.03 15.40 0.52
N LEU A 193 8.39 14.29 0.89
CA LEU A 193 9.06 13.04 1.22
C LEU A 193 9.17 12.16 -0.03
N TYR A 194 10.14 11.25 -0.01
CA TYR A 194 10.28 10.23 -1.04
C TYR A 194 9.40 9.01 -0.70
N ASP A 195 8.09 9.22 -0.71
CA ASP A 195 7.07 8.18 -0.54
C ASP A 195 6.01 8.27 -1.64
N GLU A 196 5.14 7.27 -1.71
CA GLU A 196 4.15 7.17 -2.78
C GLU A 196 3.16 8.33 -2.75
N ASP A 197 2.65 8.71 -1.57
CA ASP A 197 1.65 9.75 -1.41
C ASP A 197 2.18 11.12 -1.87
N ASP A 198 3.40 11.47 -1.48
CA ASP A 198 4.05 12.72 -1.82
C ASP A 198 4.42 12.78 -3.30
N VAL A 199 4.99 11.70 -3.85
CA VAL A 199 5.36 11.63 -5.27
C VAL A 199 4.12 11.65 -6.16
N VAL A 200 3.07 10.90 -5.81
CA VAL A 200 1.78 10.91 -6.52
C VAL A 200 1.17 12.30 -6.49
N ARG A 201 1.20 12.99 -5.34
CA ARG A 201 0.68 14.36 -5.22
C ARG A 201 1.41 15.31 -6.17
N LEU A 202 2.74 15.29 -6.19
CA LEU A 202 3.53 16.18 -7.05
C LEU A 202 3.31 15.86 -8.53
N VAL A 203 3.32 14.58 -8.92
CA VAL A 203 3.08 14.18 -10.31
C VAL A 203 1.64 14.47 -10.75
N SER A 204 0.68 14.43 -9.82
CA SER A 204 -0.70 14.84 -10.08
C SER A 204 -0.81 16.30 -10.48
N LEU A 205 -0.04 17.18 -9.81
CA LEU A 205 0.03 18.60 -10.17
C LEU A 205 0.63 18.80 -11.56
N ILE A 206 1.74 18.10 -11.88
CA ILE A 206 2.36 18.10 -13.21
C ILE A 206 1.34 17.67 -14.27
N ASN A 207 0.54 16.66 -13.98
CA ASN A 207 -0.51 16.16 -14.87
C ASN A 207 -1.78 17.03 -14.90
N GLY A 208 -1.85 18.09 -14.09
CA GLY A 208 -3.00 18.99 -14.02
C GLY A 208 -4.24 18.36 -13.37
N TYR A 209 -4.07 17.28 -12.59
CA TYR A 209 -5.16 16.75 -11.79
C TYR A 209 -5.45 17.70 -10.64
N LYS A 210 -6.67 18.26 -10.65
CA LYS A 210 -7.19 18.98 -9.50
C LYS A 210 -7.65 17.95 -8.48
N LYS A 211 -7.26 18.10 -7.21
CA LYS A 211 -7.74 17.27 -6.12
C LYS A 211 -9.27 17.29 -6.14
N VAL A 212 -9.90 16.22 -6.62
CA VAL A 212 -11.34 16.04 -6.49
C VAL A 212 -11.58 15.95 -5.00
N LYS A 213 -12.26 16.95 -4.43
CA LYS A 213 -12.66 16.89 -3.03
C LYS A 213 -13.45 15.59 -2.88
N SER A 214 -12.95 14.67 -2.07
CA SER A 214 -13.65 13.40 -1.82
C SER A 214 -15.10 13.73 -1.47
N LYS A 215 -16.03 13.12 -2.19
CA LYS A 215 -17.46 13.27 -1.93
C LYS A 215 -17.84 12.66 -0.58
N TYR A 216 -16.98 11.79 -0.04
CA TYR A 216 -17.15 11.11 1.23
C TYR A 216 -16.67 12.00 2.38
N LYS A 217 -17.51 12.13 3.41
CA LYS A 217 -17.13 12.82 4.63
C LYS A 217 -16.09 11.99 5.37
N THR A 218 -14.95 12.59 5.69
CA THR A 218 -13.88 11.95 6.48
C THR A 218 -14.24 11.75 7.94
N HIS A 219 -15.34 12.37 8.39
CA HIS A 219 -15.82 12.28 9.75
C HIS A 219 -17.34 12.32 9.84
N VAL A 220 -17.88 11.60 10.82
CA VAL A 220 -19.31 11.61 11.16
C VAL A 220 -19.45 11.91 12.65
N TRP A 221 -20.22 12.94 12.97
CA TRP A 221 -20.61 13.23 14.34
C TRP A 221 -21.82 12.39 14.71
N TYR A 222 -21.80 11.78 15.88
CA TYR A 222 -22.95 11.10 16.43
C TYR A 222 -23.25 11.61 17.83
N ALA A 223 -24.54 11.56 18.17
CA ALA A 223 -25.02 11.72 19.53
C ALA A 223 -26.10 10.64 19.76
N GLY A 224 -26.06 10.01 20.93
CA GLY A 224 -26.98 8.94 21.32
C GLY A 224 -27.48 9.15 22.73
N ALA A 225 -28.67 8.64 23.01
CA ALA A 225 -29.21 8.52 24.36
C ALA A 225 -29.75 7.10 24.54
N GLY A 226 -29.62 6.54 25.73
CA GLY A 226 -30.03 5.19 26.03
C GLY A 226 -30.10 4.92 27.52
N LEU A 227 -30.27 3.64 27.87
CA LEU A 227 -30.25 3.15 29.24
C LEU A 227 -29.10 2.16 29.39
N ALA A 228 -28.28 2.32 30.43
CA ALA A 228 -27.19 1.41 30.76
C ALA A 228 -27.60 0.52 31.93
N HIS A 229 -27.38 -0.79 31.81
CA HIS A 229 -27.56 -1.76 32.89
C HIS A 229 -26.23 -2.00 33.61
N LEU A 230 -26.13 -1.54 34.85
CA LEU A 230 -24.96 -1.69 35.71
C LEU A 230 -25.22 -2.80 36.73
N SER A 231 -24.35 -3.81 36.76
CA SER A 231 -24.40 -4.92 37.72
C SER A 231 -23.12 -4.91 38.55
N THR A 232 -23.21 -4.61 39.84
CA THR A 232 -22.10 -4.77 40.78
C THR A 232 -22.23 -6.08 41.54
N LYS A 233 -21.23 -6.94 41.39
CA LYS A 233 -21.11 -8.20 42.15
C LYS A 233 -20.03 -8.05 43.20
N TYR A 234 -20.38 -8.38 44.44
CA TYR A 234 -19.43 -8.44 45.54
C TYR A 234 -18.98 -9.90 45.74
N PHE A 235 -17.67 -10.10 45.90
CA PHE A 235 -17.09 -11.40 46.22
C PHE A 235 -16.11 -11.24 47.39
N GLY A 236 -16.42 -11.86 48.52
CA GLY A 236 -15.57 -11.86 49.72
C GLY A 236 -16.40 -12.08 51.00
N GLU A 237 -15.77 -12.64 52.03
CA GLU A 237 -16.28 -12.63 53.41
C GLU A 237 -15.29 -11.80 54.22
N HIS A 238 -15.73 -10.68 54.78
CA HIS A 238 -14.88 -9.78 55.56
C HIS A 238 -15.61 -9.41 56.85
N GLU A 239 -14.93 -9.49 58.00
CA GLU A 239 -15.55 -9.43 59.34
C GLU A 239 -16.24 -8.08 59.67
N LEU A 240 -15.92 -7.03 58.92
CA LEU A 240 -16.55 -5.69 59.02
C LEU A 240 -17.76 -5.50 58.08
N VAL A 241 -18.13 -6.51 57.30
CA VAL A 241 -19.26 -6.46 56.37
C VAL A 241 -20.51 -6.96 57.09
N GLY A 242 -21.39 -6.03 57.50
CA GLY A 242 -22.69 -6.40 58.04
C GLY A 242 -23.60 -7.04 56.98
N ASP A 243 -24.66 -7.74 57.44
CA ASP A 243 -25.65 -8.53 56.65
C ASP A 243 -26.36 -7.78 55.49
N ALA A 244 -26.01 -6.53 55.20
CA ALA A 244 -26.69 -5.63 54.28
C ALA A 244 -26.02 -5.47 52.90
N ILE A 245 -24.84 -6.06 52.65
CA ILE A 245 -24.15 -5.91 51.35
C ILE A 245 -24.57 -7.03 50.39
N THR A 246 -25.47 -6.69 49.46
CA THR A 246 -25.95 -7.56 48.38
C THR A 246 -25.45 -7.08 47.02
N SER A 247 -25.33 -7.99 46.05
CA SER A 247 -25.08 -7.61 44.65
C SER A 247 -26.25 -6.78 44.12
N LYS A 248 -25.97 -5.64 43.47
CA LYS A 248 -27.00 -4.70 43.02
C LYS A 248 -26.95 -4.51 41.52
N ASN A 249 -28.15 -4.49 40.93
CA ASN A 249 -28.35 -4.11 39.54
C ASN A 249 -29.05 -2.75 39.51
N SER A 250 -28.64 -1.89 38.60
CA SER A 250 -29.26 -0.58 38.38
C SER A 250 -29.36 -0.26 36.90
N ILE A 251 -30.43 0.40 36.51
CA ILE A 251 -30.63 0.92 35.15
C ILE A 251 -30.51 2.44 35.25
N VAL A 252 -29.55 3.01 34.52
CA VAL A 252 -29.28 4.45 34.56
C VAL A 252 -29.39 5.05 33.16
N PRO A 253 -29.86 6.30 33.01
CA PRO A 253 -29.80 6.98 31.73
C PRO A 253 -28.35 7.21 31.30
N TYR A 254 -28.10 7.09 30.00
CA TYR A 254 -26.80 7.30 29.39
C TYR A 254 -26.94 8.18 28.15
N VAL A 255 -26.02 9.11 27.98
CA VAL A 255 -25.89 9.93 26.77
C VAL A 255 -24.46 9.81 26.25
N SER A 256 -24.32 9.71 24.92
CA SER A 256 -23.04 9.67 24.24
C SER A 256 -22.99 10.71 23.15
N ALA A 257 -21.79 11.23 22.89
CA ALA A 257 -21.49 11.98 21.68
C ALA A 257 -20.05 11.67 21.27
N GLY A 258 -19.81 11.60 19.98
CA GLY A 258 -18.50 11.25 19.46
C GLY A 258 -18.33 11.61 17.99
N ILE A 259 -17.13 11.33 17.50
CA ILE A 259 -16.74 11.55 16.12
C ILE A 259 -16.10 10.26 15.60
N ASP A 260 -16.65 9.70 14.54
CA ASP A 260 -16.02 8.62 13.80
C ASP A 260 -15.13 9.24 12.72
N VAL A 261 -13.85 8.87 12.69
CA VAL A 261 -12.89 9.33 11.67
C VAL A 261 -12.54 8.16 10.77
N TYR A 262 -12.82 8.30 9.47
CA TYR A 262 -12.50 7.28 8.48
C TYR A 262 -11.16 7.60 7.83
N ILE A 263 -10.15 6.78 8.15
CA ILE A 263 -8.86 6.79 7.47
C ILE A 263 -9.03 5.90 6.23
N ASN A 264 -9.22 6.53 5.07
CA ASN A 264 -9.53 5.93 3.77
C ASN A 264 -11.02 5.52 3.55
N PRO A 265 -11.94 6.49 3.39
CA PRO A 265 -13.29 6.21 2.93
C PRO A 265 -13.25 5.83 1.44
N ALA A 266 -13.29 4.53 1.15
CA ALA A 266 -13.46 4.00 -0.20
C ALA A 266 -14.84 4.38 -0.80
#